data_AF-A0A1F2YZB1-F1
#
_entry.id   AF-A0A1F2YZB1-F1
#
_cell.length_a   1.000
_cell.length_b   1.000
_cell.length_c   1.000
_cell.angle_alpha   90.00
_cell.angle_beta   90.00
_cell.angle_gamma   90.00
#
_symmetry.space_group_name_H-M   'P 1'
#
loop_
_entity.id
_entity.type
_entity.pdbx_description
1 polymer ?
#
loop_
_entity_poly.entity_id
_entity_poly.type
_entity_poly.pdbx_seq_one_letter_code
_entity_poly.pdbx_strand_id
1 'polypeptide(L)'
;SAASALDYEEYPSIKLRSLDKITARTLTFDAQVGNTIKFGDIFIKIQSCRKPPAIEKNEAAAFLQIWQVDKTTKESRWIFSGWMFSSSPALSGMDHPVYDVWVIDCFGKDPEEVIPAKEEKPADALPDEGTVPNNSVVQPDVAPEEQKQEETVEPEESPDTLAADPVEQTPEPAAKPAPAPTEDKKENNENIEGIY
;
A
#
# COMPACT_ATOMS: atom_id res chain seq x y z
N SER A 1 26.86 0.87 -29.61
CA SER A 1 26.53 -0.10 -28.55
C SER A 1 25.04 -0.08 -28.33
N ALA A 2 24.34 -1.16 -28.69
CA ALA A 2 22.92 -1.32 -28.35
C ALA A 2 22.85 -1.86 -26.92
N ALA A 3 22.16 -1.16 -26.03
CA ALA A 3 21.76 -1.73 -24.74
C ALA A 3 20.71 -2.80 -25.02
N SER A 4 20.96 -4.04 -24.63
CA SER A 4 19.91 -5.06 -24.60
C SER A 4 18.85 -4.61 -23.61
N ALA A 5 17.66 -4.29 -24.10
CA ALA A 5 16.51 -4.11 -23.23
C ALA A 5 16.20 -5.48 -22.61
N LEU A 6 16.04 -5.54 -21.28
CA LEU A 6 15.48 -6.72 -20.64
C LEU A 6 14.10 -6.97 -21.27
N ASP A 7 13.86 -8.20 -21.71
CA ASP A 7 12.59 -8.60 -22.31
C ASP A 7 11.52 -8.62 -21.23
N TYR A 8 10.86 -7.48 -21.00
CA TYR A 8 9.72 -7.41 -20.12
C TYR A 8 8.49 -8.04 -20.77
N GLU A 9 7.83 -8.87 -19.99
CA GLU A 9 6.71 -9.67 -20.40
C GLU A 9 5.40 -9.05 -19.87
N GLU A 10 4.44 -8.76 -20.76
CA GLU A 10 3.13 -8.13 -20.40
C GLU A 10 2.12 -9.15 -19.85
N TYR A 11 1.48 -8.82 -18.72
CA TYR A 11 0.50 -9.64 -18.03
C TYR A 11 -0.89 -8.98 -18.07
N PRO A 12 -1.98 -9.75 -18.25
CA PRO A 12 -3.32 -9.19 -18.37
C PRO A 12 -3.93 -8.77 -17.04
N SER A 13 -3.42 -9.26 -15.91
CA SER A 13 -3.97 -8.96 -14.58
C SER A 13 -2.91 -8.42 -13.63
N ILE A 14 -3.35 -7.61 -12.68
CA ILE A 14 -2.55 -6.96 -11.65
C ILE A 14 -3.19 -7.17 -10.27
N LYS A 15 -2.34 -7.39 -9.26
CA LYS A 15 -2.71 -7.32 -7.84
C LYS A 15 -2.21 -6.00 -7.29
N LEU A 16 -3.12 -5.20 -6.76
CA LEU A 16 -2.85 -3.92 -6.14
C LEU A 16 -3.26 -3.94 -4.68
N ARG A 17 -2.62 -3.09 -3.88
CA ARG A 17 -3.05 -2.79 -2.52
C ARG A 17 -3.20 -1.30 -2.34
N SER A 18 -4.22 -0.92 -1.57
CA SER A 18 -4.51 0.47 -1.23
C SER A 18 -4.68 0.62 0.28
N LEU A 19 -4.20 1.74 0.81
CA LEU A 19 -4.32 2.13 2.22
C LEU A 19 -5.05 3.47 2.31
N ASP A 20 -6.06 3.54 3.15
CA ASP A 20 -6.60 4.79 3.68
C ASP A 20 -5.86 5.11 4.99
N LYS A 21 -4.99 6.14 4.95
CA LYS A 21 -4.11 6.56 6.04
C LYS A 21 -4.88 7.16 7.23
N ILE A 22 -6.12 7.62 7.01
CA ILE A 22 -6.95 8.23 8.04
C ILE A 22 -7.68 7.15 8.84
N THR A 23 -8.19 6.13 8.15
CA THR A 23 -8.95 5.03 8.78
C THR A 23 -8.11 3.79 9.09
N ALA A 24 -6.83 3.79 8.68
CA ALA A 24 -5.91 2.64 8.73
C ALA A 24 -6.45 1.39 8.02
N ARG A 25 -7.35 1.54 7.04
CA ARG A 25 -7.93 0.42 6.29
C ARG A 25 -7.10 0.10 5.07
N THR A 26 -6.72 -1.16 4.94
CA THR A 26 -6.01 -1.69 3.77
C THR A 26 -6.93 -2.59 2.96
N LEU A 27 -6.99 -2.41 1.65
CA LEU A 27 -7.67 -3.31 0.72
C LEU A 27 -6.68 -3.84 -0.31
N THR A 28 -6.77 -5.14 -0.61
CA THR A 28 -6.04 -5.76 -1.72
C THR A 28 -7.06 -6.20 -2.74
N PHE A 29 -6.82 -5.90 -4.01
CA PHE A 29 -7.74 -6.26 -5.09
C PHE A 29 -6.99 -6.58 -6.37
N ASP A 30 -7.62 -7.46 -7.14
CA ASP A 30 -7.16 -7.94 -8.42
C ASP A 30 -7.96 -7.26 -9.52
N ALA A 31 -7.30 -6.92 -10.63
CA ALA A 31 -7.95 -6.29 -11.76
C ALA A 31 -7.24 -6.56 -13.08
N GLN A 32 -7.95 -6.36 -14.18
CA GLN A 32 -7.39 -6.46 -15.51
C GLN A 32 -6.73 -5.16 -15.95
N VAL A 33 -5.67 -5.27 -16.73
CA VAL A 33 -5.08 -4.14 -17.45
C VAL A 33 -6.14 -3.51 -18.35
N GLY A 34 -6.22 -2.19 -18.35
CA GLY A 34 -7.26 -1.42 -19.03
C GLY A 34 -8.46 -1.09 -18.13
N ASN A 35 -8.63 -1.70 -16.96
CA ASN A 35 -9.73 -1.35 -16.06
C ASN A 35 -9.41 -0.13 -15.19
N THR A 36 -10.48 0.52 -14.72
CA THR A 36 -10.42 1.58 -13.71
C THR A 36 -11.11 1.13 -12.44
N ILE A 37 -10.44 1.29 -11.31
CA ILE A 37 -10.93 0.90 -9.99
C ILE A 37 -11.15 2.16 -9.17
N LYS A 38 -12.21 2.18 -8.36
CA LYS A 38 -12.47 3.27 -7.42
C LYS A 38 -12.13 2.83 -6.00
N PHE A 39 -11.38 3.66 -5.28
CA PHE A 39 -11.10 3.48 -3.87
C PHE A 39 -11.30 4.82 -3.15
N GLY A 40 -12.27 4.91 -2.24
CA GLY A 40 -12.64 6.19 -1.63
C GLY A 40 -13.10 7.21 -2.69
N ASP A 41 -12.37 8.32 -2.81
CA ASP A 41 -12.57 9.34 -3.85
C ASP A 41 -11.46 9.40 -4.91
N ILE A 42 -10.56 8.41 -4.93
CA ILE A 42 -9.57 8.22 -5.98
C ILE A 42 -10.01 7.14 -6.98
N PHE A 43 -9.49 7.28 -8.20
CA PHE A 43 -9.72 6.38 -9.32
C PHE A 43 -8.37 5.95 -9.89
N ILE A 44 -8.18 4.64 -10.00
CA ILE A 44 -6.92 3.99 -10.37
C ILE A 44 -7.12 3.33 -11.73
N LYS A 45 -6.53 3.88 -12.78
CA LYS A 45 -6.50 3.31 -14.12
C LYS A 45 -5.21 2.52 -14.32
N ILE A 46 -5.37 1.26 -14.70
CA ILE A 46 -4.25 0.35 -14.96
C ILE A 46 -3.97 0.38 -16.47
N GLN A 47 -2.77 0.81 -16.87
CA GLN A 47 -2.39 0.92 -18.28
C GLN A 47 -1.52 -0.25 -18.76
N SER A 48 -0.63 -0.76 -17.90
CA SER A 48 0.23 -1.90 -18.20
C SER A 48 0.66 -2.59 -16.90
N CYS A 49 0.93 -3.89 -16.97
CA CYS A 49 1.53 -4.68 -15.91
C CYS A 49 2.53 -5.64 -16.54
N ARG A 50 3.80 -5.58 -16.14
CA ARG A 50 4.88 -6.36 -16.74
C ARG A 50 5.81 -6.94 -15.70
N LYS A 51 6.40 -8.09 -16.01
CA LYS A 51 7.47 -8.72 -15.21
C LYS A 51 8.61 -9.16 -16.12
N PRO A 52 9.86 -9.21 -15.66
CA PRO A 52 10.92 -9.86 -16.42
C PRO A 52 10.67 -11.37 -16.51
N PRO A 53 11.38 -12.09 -17.38
CA PRO A 53 11.24 -13.53 -17.53
C PRO A 53 11.62 -14.23 -16.23
N ALA A 54 11.05 -15.42 -15.99
CA ALA A 54 11.15 -16.12 -14.70
C ALA A 54 12.59 -16.51 -14.27
N ILE A 55 13.56 -16.49 -15.17
CA ILE A 55 14.98 -16.77 -14.87
C ILE A 55 15.62 -15.60 -14.12
N GLU A 56 15.10 -14.38 -14.29
CA GLU A 56 15.57 -13.19 -13.59
C GLU A 56 14.78 -12.91 -12.29
N LYS A 57 15.17 -11.87 -11.55
CA LYS A 57 14.42 -11.42 -10.37
C LYS A 57 13.01 -11.00 -10.81
N ASN A 58 11.99 -11.69 -10.31
CA ASN A 58 10.59 -11.48 -10.67
C ASN A 58 10.04 -10.14 -10.12
N GLU A 59 10.46 -9.03 -10.72
CA GLU A 59 10.04 -7.68 -10.38
C GLU A 59 8.80 -7.30 -11.17
N ALA A 60 7.64 -7.22 -10.50
CA ALA A 60 6.45 -6.68 -11.14
C ALA A 60 6.51 -5.16 -11.21
N ALA A 61 6.24 -4.62 -12.40
CA ALA A 61 6.16 -3.18 -12.65
C ALA A 61 4.85 -2.86 -13.37
N ALA A 62 4.15 -1.80 -12.96
CA ALA A 62 2.91 -1.38 -13.58
C ALA A 62 2.88 0.11 -13.84
N PHE A 63 2.33 0.53 -14.98
CA PHE A 63 2.04 1.94 -15.23
C PHE A 63 0.62 2.25 -14.76
N LEU A 64 0.53 3.10 -13.73
CA LEU A 64 -0.73 3.48 -13.11
C LEU A 64 -0.99 4.97 -13.33
N GLN A 65 -2.25 5.28 -13.60
CA GLN A 65 -2.77 6.64 -13.70
C GLN A 65 -3.84 6.82 -12.66
N ILE A 66 -3.63 7.74 -11.71
CA ILE A 66 -4.49 7.90 -10.55
C ILE A 66 -4.88 9.36 -10.41
N TRP A 67 -6.19 9.60 -10.29
CA TRP A 67 -6.77 10.92 -10.06
C TRP A 67 -7.76 10.87 -8.91
N GLN A 68 -7.93 12.01 -8.25
CA GLN A 68 -8.92 12.23 -7.21
C GLN A 68 -10.07 13.08 -7.76
N VAL A 69 -11.29 12.81 -7.31
CA VAL A 69 -12.45 13.68 -7.57
C VAL A 69 -12.89 14.33 -6.26
N ASP A 70 -12.85 15.66 -6.20
CA ASP A 70 -13.29 16.41 -5.02
C ASP A 70 -14.79 16.23 -4.78
N LYS A 71 -15.18 15.95 -3.54
CA LYS A 71 -16.59 15.68 -3.20
C LYS A 71 -17.47 16.94 -3.28
N THR A 72 -16.89 18.11 -3.06
CA THR A 72 -17.58 19.40 -3.01
C THR A 72 -17.60 20.04 -4.40
N THR A 73 -16.44 20.22 -5.03
CA THR A 73 -16.32 20.92 -6.32
C THR A 73 -16.59 20.01 -7.52
N LYS A 74 -16.56 18.68 -7.33
CA LYS A 74 -16.64 17.66 -8.40
C LYS A 74 -15.51 17.74 -9.43
N GLU A 75 -14.46 18.49 -9.15
CA GLU A 75 -13.30 18.62 -10.02
C GLU A 75 -12.39 17.39 -9.91
N SER A 76 -11.79 16.99 -11.04
CA SER A 76 -10.82 15.89 -11.10
C SER A 76 -9.40 16.43 -11.11
N ARG A 77 -8.51 15.83 -10.32
CA ARG A 77 -7.08 16.19 -10.25
C ARG A 77 -6.20 14.97 -10.31
N TRP A 78 -5.19 15.00 -11.18
CA TRP A 78 -4.14 13.99 -11.22
C TRP A 78 -3.31 14.00 -9.93
N ILE A 79 -3.14 12.83 -9.33
CA ILE A 79 -2.33 12.64 -8.11
C ILE A 79 -1.15 11.70 -8.32
N PHE A 80 -1.20 10.82 -9.33
CA PHE A 80 -0.07 10.00 -9.75
C PHE A 80 -0.21 9.60 -11.22
N SER A 81 0.90 9.56 -11.96
CA SER A 81 0.96 8.97 -13.30
C SER A 81 2.38 8.50 -13.55
N GLY A 82 2.62 7.20 -13.43
CA GLY A 82 3.98 6.68 -13.51
C GLY A 82 4.08 5.16 -13.40
N TRP A 83 5.31 4.67 -13.56
CA TRP A 83 5.68 3.28 -13.34
C TRP A 83 5.93 3.03 -11.87
N MET A 84 5.32 2.01 -11.30
CA MET A 84 5.51 1.60 -9.92
C MET A 84 6.01 0.15 -9.85
N PHE A 85 6.87 -0.14 -8.88
CA PHE A 85 7.61 -1.42 -8.76
C PHE A 85 7.20 -2.16 -7.49
N SER A 86 6.91 -3.45 -7.61
CA SER A 86 6.41 -4.29 -6.52
C SER A 86 7.36 -4.39 -5.32
N SER A 87 8.66 -4.53 -5.54
CA SER A 87 9.64 -4.68 -4.46
C SER A 87 10.18 -3.34 -3.95
N SER A 88 9.94 -2.25 -4.67
CA SER A 88 10.42 -0.92 -4.29
C SER A 88 9.42 0.18 -4.70
N PRO A 89 8.22 0.23 -4.09
CA PRO A 89 7.21 1.24 -4.42
C PRO A 89 7.73 2.67 -4.16
N ALA A 90 8.61 2.85 -3.18
CA ALA A 90 9.19 4.15 -2.83
C ALA A 90 10.01 4.80 -3.96
N LEU A 91 10.47 4.06 -4.97
CA LEU A 91 11.18 4.63 -6.12
C LEU A 91 10.27 5.48 -7.02
N SER A 92 8.97 5.17 -7.04
CA SER A 92 7.96 5.93 -7.76
C SER A 92 6.62 5.74 -7.05
N GLY A 93 6.59 6.25 -5.82
CA GLY A 93 5.42 6.18 -4.96
C GLY A 93 4.41 7.26 -5.34
N MET A 94 3.14 6.96 -5.10
CA MET A 94 2.12 7.99 -5.02
C MET A 94 2.35 8.84 -3.76
N ASP A 95 2.33 10.16 -3.90
CA ASP A 95 2.28 11.07 -2.76
C ASP A 95 0.87 11.66 -2.60
N HIS A 96 0.13 11.14 -1.62
CA HIS A 96 -1.21 11.61 -1.29
C HIS A 96 -1.42 11.60 0.24
N PRO A 97 -2.04 12.64 0.83
CA PRO A 97 -2.17 12.77 2.28
C PRO A 97 -3.09 11.70 2.91
N VAL A 98 -4.10 11.23 2.16
CA VAL A 98 -5.13 10.32 2.68
C VAL A 98 -4.96 8.89 2.18
N TYR A 99 -4.37 8.71 1.00
CA TYR A 99 -4.37 7.42 0.30
C TYR A 99 -2.95 7.02 -0.05
N ASP A 100 -2.73 5.72 -0.13
CA ASP A 100 -1.53 5.13 -0.73
C ASP A 100 -1.96 3.94 -1.58
N VAL A 101 -1.30 3.73 -2.70
CA VAL A 101 -1.58 2.63 -3.63
C VAL A 101 -0.27 2.06 -4.10
N TRP A 102 -0.11 0.74 -4.00
CA TRP A 102 1.08 0.06 -4.50
C TRP A 102 0.80 -1.23 -5.24
N VAL A 103 1.72 -1.53 -6.17
CA VAL A 103 1.74 -2.78 -6.94
C VAL A 103 2.22 -3.91 -6.03
N ILE A 104 1.52 -5.05 -6.10
CA ILE A 104 1.96 -6.29 -5.46
C ILE A 104 2.53 -7.25 -6.50
N ASP A 105 1.79 -7.53 -7.57
CA ASP A 105 2.21 -8.50 -8.59
C ASP A 105 1.44 -8.31 -9.91
N CYS A 106 1.96 -8.89 -10.99
CA CYS A 106 1.24 -9.08 -12.26
C CYS A 106 1.04 -10.58 -12.52
N PHE A 107 -0.11 -11.01 -13.04
CA PHE A 107 -0.43 -12.43 -13.21
C PHE A 107 -1.41 -12.69 -14.36
N GLY A 108 -1.71 -13.97 -14.61
CA GLY A 108 -2.72 -14.41 -15.57
C GLY A 108 -2.25 -14.56 -17.03
N LYS A 109 -0.95 -14.67 -17.28
CA LYS A 109 -0.43 -15.04 -18.61
C LYS A 109 -0.69 -16.49 -18.97
N ASP A 110 -0.63 -17.36 -17.96
CA ASP A 110 -0.97 -18.75 -18.12
C ASP A 110 -2.48 -18.89 -17.93
N PRO A 111 -3.18 -19.65 -18.78
CA PRO A 111 -4.51 -20.12 -18.45
C PRO A 111 -4.34 -21.04 -17.24
N GLU A 112 -4.39 -20.46 -16.04
CA GLU A 112 -4.69 -21.22 -14.86
C GLU A 112 -6.06 -21.83 -15.12
N GLU A 113 -6.05 -23.12 -15.41
CA GLU A 113 -7.22 -23.95 -15.61
C GLU A 113 -8.07 -23.76 -14.37
N VAL A 114 -9.05 -22.87 -14.48
CA VAL A 114 -10.10 -22.68 -13.50
C VAL A 114 -10.82 -24.01 -13.41
N ILE A 115 -10.37 -24.87 -12.51
CA ILE A 115 -11.17 -25.99 -12.04
C ILE A 115 -12.39 -25.30 -11.41
N PRO A 116 -13.57 -25.37 -12.03
CA PRO A 116 -14.71 -24.65 -11.51
C PRO A 116 -14.94 -25.16 -10.09
N ALA A 117 -14.96 -24.24 -9.13
CA ALA A 117 -15.46 -24.52 -7.79
C ALA A 117 -16.85 -25.13 -7.98
N LYS A 118 -16.94 -26.43 -7.70
CA LYS A 118 -18.18 -27.19 -7.74
C LYS A 118 -19.18 -26.45 -6.88
N GLU A 119 -20.24 -25.96 -7.51
CA GLU A 119 -21.41 -25.36 -6.90
C GLU A 119 -22.05 -26.40 -5.97
N GLU A 120 -21.67 -26.40 -4.69
CA GLU A 120 -22.38 -27.14 -3.66
C GLU A 120 -23.64 -26.34 -3.30
N LYS A 121 -24.78 -26.78 -3.84
CA LYS A 121 -26.10 -26.40 -3.38
C LYS A 121 -26.19 -26.49 -1.84
N PRO A 122 -26.78 -25.50 -1.16
CA PRO A 122 -27.25 -25.70 0.20
C PRO A 122 -28.45 -26.65 0.14
N ALA A 123 -28.30 -27.84 0.72
CA ALA A 123 -29.43 -28.71 1.03
C ALA A 123 -29.93 -28.36 2.43
N ASP A 124 -30.87 -27.42 2.52
CA ASP A 124 -31.79 -27.35 3.64
C ASP A 124 -32.74 -28.55 3.58
N ALA A 125 -32.65 -29.44 4.57
CA ALA A 125 -33.79 -30.16 5.14
C ALA A 125 -33.36 -30.94 6.40
N LEU A 126 -33.68 -30.41 7.58
CA LEU A 126 -33.87 -31.18 8.81
C LEU A 126 -35.15 -32.03 8.70
N PRO A 127 -35.21 -33.18 9.39
CA PRO A 127 -36.34 -33.37 10.28
C PRO A 127 -35.94 -33.75 11.71
N ASP A 128 -36.75 -33.19 12.62
CA ASP A 128 -36.91 -33.48 14.03
C ASP A 128 -37.55 -34.86 14.23
N GLU A 129 -36.97 -35.72 15.09
CA GLU A 129 -37.72 -36.48 16.08
C GLU A 129 -36.76 -37.21 17.03
N GLY A 130 -36.99 -37.03 18.33
CA GLY A 130 -36.10 -37.46 19.39
C GLY A 130 -36.20 -38.92 19.81
N THR A 131 -35.27 -39.32 20.67
CA THR A 131 -35.48 -40.27 21.77
C THR A 131 -34.31 -40.11 22.75
N VAL A 132 -34.63 -39.72 23.99
CA VAL A 132 -33.69 -39.73 25.12
C VAL A 132 -33.97 -40.99 25.94
N PRO A 133 -32.96 -41.82 26.25
CA PRO A 133 -32.98 -42.59 27.48
C PRO A 133 -31.96 -42.05 28.48
N ASN A 134 -32.46 -41.94 29.71
CA ASN A 134 -31.85 -41.35 30.88
C ASN A 134 -30.92 -42.35 31.61
N ASN A 135 -29.86 -41.77 32.17
CA ASN A 135 -29.21 -42.14 33.44
C ASN A 135 -28.15 -43.27 33.46
N SER A 136 -26.89 -42.87 33.60
CA SER A 136 -26.09 -43.23 34.78
C SER A 136 -24.98 -42.20 35.04
N VAL A 137 -25.18 -41.51 36.15
CA VAL A 137 -24.27 -40.66 36.93
C VAL A 137 -22.86 -41.25 37.05
N VAL A 138 -21.81 -40.42 36.95
CA VAL A 138 -20.78 -40.15 37.98
C VAL A 138 -19.84 -39.03 37.47
N GLN A 139 -19.81 -37.88 38.15
CA GLN A 139 -18.71 -36.90 38.12
C GLN A 139 -17.57 -37.38 39.04
N PRO A 140 -16.33 -36.95 38.79
CA PRO A 140 -15.55 -36.44 39.91
C PRO A 140 -14.99 -35.05 39.63
N ASP A 141 -15.48 -34.09 40.41
CA ASP A 141 -14.73 -32.91 40.81
C ASP A 141 -13.59 -33.34 41.75
N VAL A 142 -12.35 -32.98 41.40
CA VAL A 142 -11.35 -32.57 42.39
C VAL A 142 -10.37 -31.61 41.71
N ALA A 143 -10.41 -30.36 42.17
CA ALA A 143 -9.36 -29.36 41.98
C ALA A 143 -8.20 -29.61 42.97
N PRO A 144 -7.27 -28.67 43.15
CA PRO A 144 -5.97 -28.54 42.50
C PRO A 144 -4.81 -28.88 43.46
N GLU A 145 -3.64 -29.27 42.94
CA GLU A 145 -2.43 -29.46 43.77
C GLU A 145 -1.27 -28.57 43.27
N GLU A 146 -0.87 -27.67 44.17
CA GLU A 146 0.34 -26.86 44.17
C GLU A 146 1.60 -27.74 44.17
N GLN A 147 2.66 -27.27 43.49
CA GLN A 147 4.02 -27.40 44.01
C GLN A 147 4.68 -26.03 44.03
N LYS A 148 4.73 -25.48 45.25
CA LYS A 148 5.57 -24.37 45.71
C LYS A 148 6.81 -24.96 46.39
N GLN A 149 7.96 -24.30 46.22
CA GLN A 149 9.03 -24.03 47.23
C GLN A 149 10.35 -23.71 46.50
N GLU A 150 11.21 -22.76 46.88
CA GLU A 150 11.23 -21.68 47.90
C GLU A 150 12.51 -20.86 47.55
N GLU A 151 12.44 -19.53 47.39
CA GLU A 151 13.04 -18.51 48.30
C GLU A 151 14.55 -18.27 48.11
N THR A 152 14.99 -17.04 47.85
CA THR A 152 15.57 -16.17 48.90
C THR A 152 15.73 -14.73 48.38
N VAL A 153 14.91 -13.79 48.87
CA VAL A 153 15.18 -12.70 49.86
C VAL A 153 15.77 -11.42 49.23
N GLU A 154 14.85 -10.49 48.93
CA GLU A 154 14.69 -9.14 49.52
C GLU A 154 15.85 -8.10 49.57
N PRO A 155 15.54 -6.81 49.82
CA PRO A 155 15.93 -5.67 48.98
C PRO A 155 17.05 -4.84 49.63
N GLU A 156 17.50 -3.75 49.00
CA GLU A 156 17.84 -2.50 49.70
C GLU A 156 17.75 -1.29 48.76
N GLU A 157 17.40 -0.18 49.39
CA GLU A 157 16.94 1.10 48.88
C GLU A 157 18.09 2.13 48.83
N SER A 158 17.94 3.12 47.94
CA SER A 158 18.36 4.53 48.14
C SER A 158 19.87 4.90 48.05
N PRO A 159 20.24 6.21 48.05
CA PRO A 159 20.28 7.10 46.88
C PRO A 159 21.65 7.85 46.77
N ASP A 160 21.81 8.73 45.76
CA ASP A 160 22.38 10.11 45.87
C ASP A 160 23.06 10.64 44.59
N THR A 161 22.30 11.52 43.91
CA THR A 161 22.56 12.94 43.58
C THR A 161 23.85 13.46 42.91
N LEU A 162 23.60 14.60 42.21
CA LEU A 162 24.48 15.70 41.75
C LEU A 162 24.98 15.59 40.29
N ALA A 163 24.88 16.61 39.42
CA ALA A 163 24.20 17.90 39.38
C ALA A 163 24.42 18.51 37.98
N ALA A 164 23.50 19.42 37.59
CA ALA A 164 23.69 20.60 36.73
C ALA A 164 23.71 20.48 35.18
N ASP A 165 22.65 21.03 34.58
CA ASP A 165 22.57 21.77 33.29
C ASP A 165 23.65 22.87 33.16
N PRO A 166 23.93 23.54 31.99
CA PRO A 166 23.08 23.72 30.80
C PRO A 166 23.81 23.71 29.42
N VAL A 167 23.05 23.77 28.31
CA VAL A 167 23.06 24.85 27.29
C VAL A 167 22.40 24.37 25.99
N GLU A 168 21.30 25.05 25.70
CA GLU A 168 20.57 25.20 24.45
C GLU A 168 21.49 25.50 23.24
N GLN A 169 21.41 24.69 22.19
CA GLN A 169 21.80 25.09 20.83
C GLN A 169 20.72 24.70 19.83
N THR A 170 19.88 25.69 19.55
CA THR A 170 19.07 25.85 18.35
C THR A 170 19.89 25.55 17.08
N PRO A 171 19.47 24.64 16.19
CA PRO A 171 19.96 24.66 14.83
C PRO A 171 19.33 25.85 14.08
N GLU A 172 20.20 26.72 13.58
CA GLU A 172 19.92 27.85 12.69
C GLU A 172 19.16 27.39 11.43
N PRO A 173 18.11 28.11 10.97
CA PRO A 173 17.44 27.78 9.72
C PRO A 173 18.34 28.14 8.54
N ALA A 174 18.74 27.14 7.76
CA ALA A 174 19.43 27.33 6.48
C ALA A 174 18.62 28.28 5.59
N ALA A 175 19.30 29.34 5.15
CA ALA A 175 18.78 30.43 4.36
C ALA A 175 18.12 29.97 3.05
N LYS A 176 17.03 30.65 2.69
CA LYS A 176 16.37 30.55 1.38
C LYS A 176 17.35 30.90 0.25
N PRO A 177 17.30 30.23 -0.92
CA PRO A 177 18.04 30.68 -2.11
C PRO A 177 17.57 32.08 -2.53
N ALA A 178 18.52 32.95 -2.86
CA ALA A 178 18.25 34.26 -3.45
C ALA A 178 17.57 34.11 -4.84
N PRO A 179 16.67 35.04 -5.23
CA PRO A 179 16.07 35.03 -6.55
C PRO A 179 17.12 35.32 -7.64
N ALA A 180 16.96 34.64 -8.79
CA ALA A 180 17.78 34.84 -9.99
C ALA A 180 17.74 36.30 -10.47
N PRO A 181 18.84 36.83 -11.05
CA PRO A 181 18.84 38.15 -11.64
C PRO A 181 17.89 38.21 -12.84
N THR A 182 17.01 39.21 -12.82
CA THR A 182 16.18 39.63 -13.95
C THR A 182 17.07 40.13 -15.09
N GLU A 183 17.03 39.47 -16.24
CA GLU A 183 17.63 40.00 -17.47
C GLU A 183 16.83 41.21 -17.96
N ASP A 184 17.54 42.33 -18.07
CA ASP A 184 17.07 43.59 -18.63
C ASP A 184 16.54 43.40 -20.06
N LYS A 185 15.30 43.87 -20.27
CA LYS A 185 14.76 44.19 -21.59
C LYS A 185 15.69 45.20 -22.28
N LYS A 186 16.44 44.75 -23.29
CA LYS A 186 16.86 45.64 -24.37
C LYS A 186 15.80 45.65 -25.46
N GLU A 187 15.08 46.75 -25.45
CA GLU A 187 14.22 47.24 -26.52
C GLU A 187 15.07 47.48 -27.78
N ASN A 188 14.97 46.58 -28.75
CA ASN A 188 15.39 46.86 -30.13
C ASN A 188 14.12 46.98 -30.99
N ASN A 189 13.68 48.22 -31.12
CA ASN A 189 12.83 48.68 -32.21
C ASN A 189 13.68 48.67 -33.49
N GLU A 190 13.41 47.71 -34.38
CA GLU A 190 13.66 47.88 -35.80
C GLU A 190 12.39 47.51 -36.59
N ASN A 191 11.76 48.59 -37.05
CA ASN A 191 10.69 48.70 -38.02
C ASN A 191 11.08 48.05 -39.36
N ILE A 192 10.40 46.97 -39.78
CA ILE A 192 10.37 46.56 -41.20
C ILE A 192 8.92 46.36 -41.64
N GLU A 193 8.51 47.26 -42.52
CA GLU A 193 7.26 47.30 -43.27
C GLU A 193 7.15 46.17 -44.31
N GLY A 194 5.92 45.68 -44.51
CA GLY A 194 5.49 44.96 -45.72
C GLY A 194 6.09 43.56 -45.89
N ILE A 195 5.52 42.62 -46.64
CA ILE A 195 4.71 42.74 -47.85
C ILE A 195 4.13 41.34 -48.13
N TYR A 196 2.84 41.29 -48.51
CA TYR A 196 2.05 40.18 -49.12
C TYR A 196 1.78 38.90 -48.33
#